data_AF-A0A9D8CY61-F1
#
_entry.id   AF-A0A9D8CY61-F1
#
_cell.length_a   1.000
_cell.length_b   1.000
_cell.length_c   1.000
_cell.angle_alpha   90.00
_cell.angle_beta   90.00
_cell.angle_gamma   90.00
#
_symmetry.space_group_name_H-M   'P 1'
#
loop_
_entity.id
_entity.type
_entity.pdbx_description
1 polymer ?
#
loop_
_entity_poly.entity_id
_entity_poly.type
_entity_poly.pdbx_seq_one_letter_code
_entity_poly.pdbx_strand_id
1 'polypeptide(L)' 'MAAGAERLNYNIFRNNARTQIWGNGTGGTQVVTGSFNVPRNQTRTRNVTAYGQIISNQDASQGDYVDTVTATATFN' A
#
# COMPACT_ATOMS: atom_id res chain seq x y z
N MET A 1 8.41 -5.59 6.82
CA MET A 1 9.60 -4.76 7.13
C MET A 1 10.62 -5.62 7.85
N ALA A 2 11.91 -5.44 7.57
CA ALA A 2 12.99 -6.28 8.10
C ALA A 2 14.12 -5.46 8.71
N ALA A 3 14.71 -6.01 9.78
CA ALA A 3 15.97 -5.56 10.38
C ALA A 3 16.78 -6.80 10.75
N GLY A 4 17.83 -7.11 9.98
CA GLY A 4 18.53 -8.39 10.11
C GLY A 4 17.59 -9.59 9.93
N ALA A 5 17.48 -10.44 10.96
CA ALA A 5 16.59 -11.60 10.97
C ALA A 5 15.17 -11.29 11.49
N GLU A 6 14.97 -10.15 12.15
CA GLU A 6 13.68 -9.77 12.72
C GLU A 6 12.72 -9.21 11.66
N ARG A 7 11.43 -9.43 11.88
CA ARG A 7 10.36 -8.99 10.98
C ARG A 7 9.29 -8.24 11.74
N LEU A 8 8.96 -7.05 11.25
CA LEU A 8 7.82 -6.28 11.71
C LEU A 8 6.66 -6.44 10.72
N ASN A 9 5.57 -6.99 11.21
CA ASN A 9 4.33 -7.19 10.46
C ASN A 9 3.61 -5.85 10.30
N TYR A 10 3.13 -5.62 9.09
CA TYR A 10 2.42 -4.42 8.71
C TYR A 10 1.44 -4.77 7.59
N ASN A 11 0.50 -3.87 7.34
CA ASN A 11 -0.41 -4.00 6.21
C ASN A 11 -0.72 -2.62 5.61
N ILE A 12 -1.18 -2.61 4.37
CA ILE A 12 -1.55 -1.40 3.62
C ILE A 12 -3.01 -1.49 3.23
N PHE A 13 -3.74 -0.41 3.42
CA PHE A 13 -5.17 -0.30 3.15
C PHE A 13 -5.45 0.78 2.12
N ARG A 14 -6.52 0.60 1.34
CA ARG A 14 -6.97 1.58 0.34
C ARG A 14 -7.87 2.68 0.92
N ASN A 15 -8.26 2.55 2.18
CA ASN A 15 -9.18 3.48 2.85
C ASN A 15 -8.66 3.91 4.22
N ASN A 16 -9.02 5.14 4.62
CA ASN A 16 -8.58 5.73 5.89
C ASN A 16 -9.01 4.94 7.13
N ALA A 17 -10.17 4.27 7.07
CA ALA A 17 -10.65 3.42 8.15
C ALA A 17 -9.86 2.11 8.30
N ARG A 18 -8.93 1.81 7.38
CA ARG A 18 -8.09 0.59 7.39
C ARG A 18 -8.89 -0.71 7.48
N THR A 19 -10.00 -0.76 6.74
CA THR A 19 -10.87 -1.96 6.66
C THR A 19 -10.75 -2.69 5.34
N GLN A 20 -10.14 -2.07 4.32
CA GLN A 20 -10.00 -2.63 2.98
C GLN A 20 -8.52 -2.80 2.63
N ILE A 21 -8.01 -4.01 2.79
CA ILE A 21 -6.61 -4.35 2.52
C ILE A 21 -6.31 -4.10 1.04
N TRP A 22 -5.28 -3.33 0.73
CA TRP A 22 -4.86 -3.08 -0.63
C TRP A 22 -4.03 -4.27 -1.14
N GLY A 23 -4.44 -4.86 -2.26
CA GLY A 23 -3.70 -5.91 -2.95
C GLY A 23 -4.17 -6.07 -4.39
N ASN A 24 -4.04 -7.29 -4.91
CA ASN A 24 -4.37 -7.65 -6.29
C ASN A 24 -5.84 -8.11 -6.48
N GLY A 25 -6.66 -8.07 -5.43
CA GLY A 25 -8.06 -8.53 -5.49
C GLY A 25 -8.26 -10.00 -5.11
N THR A 26 -7.19 -10.73 -4.80
CA THR A 26 -7.26 -12.13 -4.34
C THR A 26 -7.14 -12.21 -2.81
N GLY A 27 -7.57 -13.33 -2.21
CA GLY A 27 -7.43 -13.55 -0.77
C GLY A 27 -8.14 -12.51 0.12
N GLY A 28 -9.24 -11.91 -0.38
CA GLY A 28 -9.98 -10.86 0.32
C GLY A 28 -9.38 -9.46 0.20
N THR A 29 -8.24 -9.30 -0.48
CA THR A 29 -7.65 -7.99 -0.77
C THR A 29 -8.46 -7.23 -1.81
N GLN A 30 -8.20 -5.94 -1.92
CA GLN A 30 -8.95 -5.00 -2.72
C GLN A 30 -8.01 -4.22 -3.65
N VAL A 31 -8.43 -4.03 -4.89
CA VAL A 31 -7.73 -3.17 -5.86
C VAL A 31 -8.16 -1.71 -5.71
N VAL A 32 -7.30 -0.76 -6.07
CA VAL A 32 -7.69 0.65 -6.24
C VAL A 32 -8.05 0.86 -7.71
N THR A 33 -9.30 1.19 -7.98
CA THR A 33 -9.77 1.54 -9.33
C THR A 33 -9.97 3.04 -9.46
N GLY A 34 -10.02 3.52 -10.69
CA GLY A 34 -10.34 4.91 -11.01
C GLY A 34 -10.23 5.17 -12.49
N SER A 35 -10.96 6.18 -12.97
CA SER A 35 -10.83 6.71 -14.32
C SER A 35 -10.32 8.14 -14.24
N PHE A 36 -9.46 8.52 -15.19
CA PHE A 36 -9.13 9.93 -15.39
C PHE A 36 -8.84 10.20 -16.86
N ASN A 37 -9.54 11.20 -17.42
CA ASN A 37 -9.32 11.63 -18.80
C ASN A 37 -8.07 12.51 -18.87
N VAL A 38 -7.18 12.21 -19.80
CA VAL A 38 -5.99 13.02 -20.13
C VAL A 38 -6.20 13.61 -21.53
N PRO A 39 -6.58 14.90 -21.65
CA PRO A 39 -6.72 15.54 -22.95
C PRO A 39 -5.39 15.53 -23.72
N ARG A 40 -5.45 15.57 -25.06
CA ARG A 40 -4.26 15.70 -25.90
C ARG A 40 -3.43 16.89 -25.44
N ASN A 41 -2.11 16.68 -25.35
CA ASN A 41 -1.13 17.70 -24.96
C ASN A 41 -1.33 18.29 -23.55
N GLN A 42 -2.00 17.57 -22.64
CA GLN A 42 -2.10 17.96 -21.23
C GLN A 42 -1.57 16.88 -20.30
N THR A 43 -1.08 17.29 -19.14
CA THR A 43 -0.71 16.40 -18.05
C THR A 43 -1.78 16.43 -16.97
N ARG A 44 -2.18 15.26 -16.47
CA ARG A 44 -2.96 15.16 -15.23
C ARG A 44 -2.27 14.24 -14.25
N THR A 45 -2.37 14.61 -12.99
CA THR A 45 -1.92 13.81 -11.86
C THR A 45 -3.13 13.33 -11.07
N ARG A 46 -3.13 12.05 -10.71
CA ARG A 46 -4.07 11.47 -9.76
C ARG A 46 -3.28 10.92 -8.58
N ASN A 47 -3.58 11.43 -7.39
CA ASN A 47 -2.98 10.92 -6.16
C ASN A 47 -3.77 9.71 -5.66
N VAL A 48 -3.07 8.65 -5.30
CA VAL A 48 -3.62 7.46 -4.63
C VAL A 48 -2.97 7.36 -3.26
N THR A 49 -3.76 7.54 -2.21
CA THR A 49 -3.24 7.49 -0.83
C THR A 49 -3.22 6.06 -0.31
N ALA A 50 -2.05 5.61 0.11
CA ALA A 50 -1.87 4.35 0.84
C ALA A 50 -2.00 4.59 2.35
N TYR A 51 -2.75 3.74 3.06
CA TYR A 51 -2.85 3.82 4.51
C TYR A 51 -2.12 2.64 5.14
N GLY A 52 -0.90 2.88 5.65
CA GLY A 52 -0.13 1.86 6.37
C GLY A 52 -0.62 1.65 7.80
N GLN A 53 -0.41 0.44 8.31
CA GLN A 53 -0.54 0.11 9.73
C GLN A 53 0.52 -0.92 10.13
N ILE A 54 1.24 -0.61 11.21
CA ILE A 54 2.05 -1.59 11.93
C ILE A 54 1.15 -2.22 12.99
N ILE A 55 1.18 -3.55 13.11
CA ILE A 55 0.39 -4.26 14.12
C ILE A 55 1.03 -4.01 15.50
N SER A 56 0.22 -3.70 16.50
CA SER A 56 0.71 -3.46 17.87
C SER A 56 1.17 -4.76 18.55
N ASN A 57 1.94 -4.61 19.63
CA ASN A 57 2.39 -5.72 20.49
C ASN A 57 3.23 -6.78 19.76
N GLN A 58 4.06 -6.35 18.81
CA GLN A 58 5.09 -7.20 18.24
C GLN A 58 6.35 -7.09 19.10
N ASP A 59 6.90 -8.22 19.53
CA ASP A 59 8.17 -8.28 20.24
C ASP A 59 9.31 -8.12 19.21
N ALA A 60 9.67 -6.87 18.95
CA ALA A 60 10.67 -6.48 17.98
C ALA A 60 11.70 -5.59 18.68
N SER A 61 12.99 -5.86 18.45
CA SER A 61 14.07 -5.05 19.02
C SER A 61 14.02 -3.60 18.52
N GLN A 62 14.64 -2.69 19.25
CA GLN A 62 14.79 -1.31 18.78
C GLN A 62 15.68 -1.26 17.54
N GLY A 63 15.22 -0.60 16.48
CA GLY A 63 16.01 -0.38 15.27
C GLY A 63 15.16 0.07 14.08
N ASP A 64 15.83 0.34 12.97
CA ASP A 64 15.19 0.71 11.72
C ASP A 64 14.76 -0.54 10.95
N TYR A 65 13.45 -0.69 10.75
CA TYR A 65 12.87 -1.73 9.91
C TYR A 65 12.47 -1.13 8.56
N VAL A 66 12.95 -1.70 7.47
CA VAL A 66 12.67 -1.19 6.11
C VAL A 66 11.99 -2.27 5.27
N ASP A 67 11.14 -1.87 4.33
CA ASP A 67 10.55 -2.75 3.32
C ASP A 67 10.41 -2.01 1.99
N THR A 68 10.39 -2.77 0.88
CA THR A 68 10.14 -2.25 -0.47
C THR A 68 8.83 -2.82 -0.99
N VAL A 69 7.84 -1.97 -1.17
CA VAL A 69 6.51 -2.36 -1.67
C VAL A 69 6.39 -2.00 -3.15
N THR A 70 6.05 -2.98 -3.98
CA THR A 70 5.82 -2.77 -5.42
C THR A 70 4.34 -2.59 -5.70
N ALA A 71 3.97 -1.47 -6.34
CA ALA A 71 2.63 -1.20 -6.81
C ALA A 71 2.58 -1.22 -8.33
N THR A 72 1.65 -1.98 -8.90
CA THR A 72 1.44 -2.07 -10.35
C THR A 72 0.24 -1.22 -10.75
N ALA A 73 0.43 -0.30 -11.70
CA ALA A 73 -0.64 0.46 -12.32
C ALA A 73 -0.93 -0.08 -13.72
N THR A 74 -2.20 -0.33 -14.02
CA THR A 74 -2.68 -0.76 -15.33
C THR A 74 -3.60 0.30 -15.92
N PHE A 75 -3.46 0.56 -17.22
CA PHE A 75 -4.23 1.55 -17.99
C PHE A 75 -4.79 0.88 -19.24
N ASN A 76 -5.99 1.31 -19.64
CA ASN A 76 -6.67 0.86 -20.85
C ASN A 76 -6.73 1.98 -21.89
#